data_AF-A0A8C6CZI4-F1
#
_entry.id   AF-A0A8C6CZI4-F1
#
_cell.length_a   1.000
_cell.length_b   1.000
_cell.length_c   1.000
_cell.angle_alpha   90.00
_cell.angle_beta   90.00
_cell.angle_gamma   90.00
#
_symmetry.space_group_name_H-M   'P 1'
#
loop_
_entity.id
_entity.type
_entity.pdbx_description
1 polymer ?
#
loop_
_entity_poly.entity_id
_entity_poly.type
_entity_poly.pdbx_seq_one_letter_code
_entity_poly.pdbx_strand_id
1 'polypeptide(L)'
;MNPPAPVEVTYKNMRFLITHNPTNKEGIRVLNWPFDDGAPPSNQIVDNWLSLVKIKFCEDLGCCIAVHCVSGLGRVPVLVTLALTEGGMKYEDAVQFIGQKWRGAFNSKQLLNLEKYRPKMRLRFKDSIGHRNNCCVQ
;
A
#
# COMPACT_ATOMS: atom_id res chain seq x y z
N MET A 1 -20.35 17.36 -8.85
CA MET A 1 -18.90 17.24 -9.10
C MET A 1 -18.57 15.77 -9.27
N ASN A 2 -17.80 15.39 -10.29
CA ASN A 2 -17.35 14.00 -10.43
C ASN A 2 -16.39 13.65 -9.29
N PRO A 3 -16.47 12.44 -8.70
CA PRO A 3 -15.49 12.01 -7.72
C PRO A 3 -14.09 12.01 -8.36
N PRO A 4 -13.03 12.35 -7.60
CA PRO A 4 -11.69 12.36 -8.17
C PRO A 4 -11.29 10.96 -8.65
N ALA A 5 -10.51 10.91 -9.72
CA ALA A 5 -10.05 9.65 -10.29
C ALA A 5 -9.25 8.84 -9.26
N PRO A 6 -9.40 7.50 -9.22
CA PRO A 6 -8.61 6.67 -8.33
C PRO A 6 -7.12 6.75 -8.70
N VAL A 7 -6.25 6.69 -7.69
CA VAL A 7 -4.80 6.79 -7.87
C VAL A 7 -4.18 5.41 -7.81
N GLU A 8 -3.55 4.99 -8.90
CA GLU A 8 -2.86 3.70 -8.98
C GLU A 8 -1.37 3.83 -8.64
N VAL A 9 -0.88 2.98 -7.74
CA VAL A 9 0.52 2.92 -7.31
C VAL A 9 1.05 1.52 -7.54
N THR A 10 2.05 1.38 -8.40
CA THR A 10 2.71 0.11 -8.73
C THR A 10 4.17 0.15 -8.34
N TYR A 11 4.65 -0.91 -7.71
CA TYR A 11 6.06 -1.07 -7.36
C TYR A 11 6.41 -2.55 -7.25
N LYS A 12 7.37 -3.01 -8.06
CA LYS A 12 7.68 -4.45 -8.22
C LYS A 12 6.42 -5.23 -8.61
N ASN A 13 6.10 -6.31 -7.90
CA ASN A 13 4.88 -7.11 -8.05
C ASN A 13 3.68 -6.55 -7.26
N MET A 14 3.83 -5.42 -6.55
CA MET A 14 2.74 -4.83 -5.77
C MET A 14 1.98 -3.79 -6.59
N ARG A 15 0.65 -3.85 -6.52
CA ARG A 15 -0.26 -2.91 -7.19
C ARG A 15 -1.39 -2.47 -6.26
N PHE A 16 -1.41 -1.18 -5.94
CA PHE A 16 -2.38 -0.55 -5.06
C PHE A 16 -3.28 0.40 -5.83
N LEU A 17 -4.58 0.38 -5.50
CA LEU A 17 -5.56 1.33 -6.02
C LEU A 17 -6.14 2.15 -4.88
N ILE A 18 -5.82 3.43 -4.82
CA ILE A 18 -6.34 4.36 -3.83
C ILE A 18 -7.66 4.91 -4.35
N THR A 19 -8.74 4.65 -3.62
CA THR A 19 -10.11 5.00 -4.03
C THR A 19 -10.79 5.90 -2.99
N HIS A 20 -11.72 6.74 -3.44
CA HIS A 20 -12.51 7.61 -2.56
C HIS A 20 -13.64 6.87 -1.84
N ASN A 21 -14.20 5.84 -2.49
CA ASN A 21 -15.36 5.12 -2.02
C ASN A 21 -15.07 3.62 -2.01
N PRO A 22 -15.66 2.87 -1.07
CA PRO A 22 -15.55 1.41 -1.04
C PRO A 22 -16.05 0.83 -2.35
N THR A 23 -15.28 -0.10 -2.92
CA THR A 23 -15.67 -0.81 -4.14
C THR A 23 -16.60 -1.95 -3.75
N ASN A 24 -17.92 -1.72 -3.82
CA ASN A 24 -18.94 -2.75 -3.55
C ASN A 24 -19.14 -3.66 -4.77
N LYS A 25 -18.08 -4.34 -5.20
CA LYS A 25 -18.16 -5.38 -6.22
C LYS A 25 -18.16 -6.75 -5.55
N GLU A 26 -18.96 -7.66 -6.08
CA GLU A 26 -18.98 -9.05 -5.65
C GLU A 26 -17.58 -9.68 -5.78
N GLY A 27 -17.19 -10.49 -4.78
CA GLY A 27 -15.88 -11.14 -4.73
C GLY A 27 -14.75 -10.31 -4.11
N ILE A 28 -14.98 -9.05 -3.71
CA ILE A 28 -13.97 -8.24 -3.01
C ILE A 28 -14.10 -8.43 -1.49
N ARG A 29 -13.06 -8.94 -0.85
CA ARG A 29 -12.97 -9.02 0.62
C ARG A 29 -12.58 -7.66 1.19
N VAL A 30 -13.47 -7.07 2.00
CA VAL A 30 -13.23 -5.79 2.69
C VAL A 30 -12.65 -6.03 4.08
N LEU A 31 -11.57 -5.32 4.43
CA LEU A 31 -10.92 -5.36 5.74
C LEU A 31 -10.87 -3.95 6.33
N ASN A 32 -11.31 -3.80 7.59
CA ASN A 32 -11.39 -2.52 8.27
C ASN A 32 -10.27 -2.39 9.30
N TRP A 33 -9.35 -1.45 9.07
CA TRP A 33 -8.26 -1.12 10.00
C TRP A 33 -8.25 0.38 10.31
N PRO A 34 -9.17 0.85 11.17
CA PRO A 34 -9.27 2.26 11.50
C PRO A 34 -8.05 2.73 12.31
N PHE A 35 -7.55 3.93 12.00
CA PHE A 35 -6.59 4.67 12.81
C PHE A 35 -6.80 6.18 12.62
N ASP A 36 -6.48 6.98 13.64
CA ASP A 36 -6.77 8.41 13.67
C ASP A 36 -5.94 9.22 12.66
N ASP A 37 -6.46 10.38 12.25
CA ASP A 37 -5.73 11.25 11.33
C ASP A 37 -4.50 11.89 11.99
N GLY A 38 -3.37 11.85 11.30
CA GLY A 38 -2.07 12.30 11.81
C GLY A 38 -1.46 11.42 12.92
N ALA A 39 -2.19 10.42 13.42
CA ALA A 39 -1.64 9.39 14.29
C ALA A 39 -0.98 8.29 13.44
N PRO A 40 0.14 7.69 13.91
CA PRO A 40 0.68 6.52 13.24
C PRO A 40 -0.28 5.32 13.40
N PRO A 41 -0.40 4.44 12.39
CA PRO A 41 -1.10 3.18 12.57
C PRO A 41 -0.44 2.35 13.68
N SER A 42 -1.24 1.62 14.45
CA SER A 42 -0.71 0.74 15.50
C SER A 42 0.15 -0.38 14.89
N ASN A 43 1.08 -0.94 15.66
CA ASN A 43 1.91 -2.06 15.20
C ASN A 43 1.08 -3.24 14.68
N GLN A 44 -0.08 -3.50 15.30
CA GLN A 44 -0.99 -4.56 14.85
C GLN A 44 -1.59 -4.25 13.48
N ILE A 45 -1.99 -3.01 13.21
CA ILE A 45 -2.49 -2.59 11.89
C ILE A 45 -1.39 -2.73 10.84
N VAL A 46 -0.17 -2.27 11.15
CA VAL A 46 0.98 -2.39 10.25
C VAL A 46 1.28 -3.87 9.96
N ASP A 47 1.33 -4.72 10.98
CA ASP A 47 1.63 -6.14 10.80
C ASP A 47 0.54 -6.85 9.98
N ASN A 48 -0.75 -6.57 10.23
CA ASN A 48 -1.86 -7.12 9.46
C ASN A 48 -1.84 -6.65 8.00
N TRP A 49 -1.56 -5.36 7.76
CA TRP A 49 -1.42 -4.80 6.43
C TRP A 49 -0.30 -5.46 5.64
N LEU A 50 0.90 -5.52 6.21
CA LEU A 50 2.06 -6.12 5.55
C LEU A 50 1.86 -7.62 5.29
N SER A 51 1.21 -8.33 6.21
CA SER A 51 0.83 -9.73 6.01
C SER A 51 -0.13 -9.90 4.83
N LEU A 52 -1.17 -9.07 4.74
CA LEU A 52 -2.10 -9.07 3.61
C LEU A 52 -1.37 -8.81 2.28
N VAL A 53 -0.53 -7.77 2.23
CA VAL A 53 0.25 -7.39 1.04
C VAL A 53 1.13 -8.54 0.60
N LYS A 54 1.82 -9.17 1.53
CA LYS A 54 2.69 -10.32 1.25
C LYS A 54 1.90 -11.50 0.68
N ILE A 55 0.81 -11.89 1.33
CA ILE A 55 -0.01 -13.04 0.92
C ILE A 55 -0.59 -12.77 -0.47
N LYS A 56 -1.26 -11.62 -0.67
CA LYS A 56 -1.98 -11.34 -1.91
C LYS A 56 -1.08 -11.23 -3.13
N PHE A 57 0.04 -10.52 -3.04
CA PHE A 57 0.96 -10.40 -4.18
C PHE A 57 1.91 -11.60 -4.33
N CYS A 58 1.90 -12.56 -3.40
CA CYS A 58 2.55 -13.86 -3.56
C CYS A 58 1.62 -14.89 -4.22
N GLU A 59 0.32 -14.87 -3.88
CA GLU A 59 -0.68 -15.77 -4.44
C GLU A 59 -1.08 -15.39 -5.87
N ASP A 60 -1.20 -14.10 -6.18
CA ASP A 60 -1.68 -13.62 -7.46
C ASP A 60 -0.87 -12.39 -7.94
N LEU A 61 -0.01 -12.63 -8.93
CA LEU A 61 0.86 -11.63 -9.56
C LEU A 61 0.08 -10.55 -10.33
N GLY A 62 -1.20 -10.79 -10.62
CA GLY A 62 -2.12 -9.84 -11.25
C GLY A 62 -3.06 -9.16 -10.26
N CYS A 63 -2.96 -9.44 -8.95
CA CYS A 63 -3.91 -8.90 -7.99
C CYS A 63 -3.80 -7.38 -7.84
N CYS A 64 -4.83 -6.77 -7.26
CA CYS A 64 -4.83 -5.36 -6.90
C CYS A 64 -5.42 -5.21 -5.50
N ILE A 65 -4.74 -4.48 -4.63
CA ILE A 65 -5.27 -4.13 -3.32
C ILE A 65 -5.83 -2.72 -3.38
N ALA A 66 -7.16 -2.61 -3.27
CA ALA A 66 -7.82 -1.33 -3.14
C ALA A 66 -7.75 -0.83 -1.69
N VAL A 67 -7.40 0.43 -1.49
CA VAL A 67 -7.34 1.07 -0.18
C VAL A 67 -8.14 2.36 -0.22
N HIS A 68 -8.95 2.61 0.80
CA HIS A 68 -9.79 3.80 0.91
C HIS A 68 -9.80 4.31 2.35
N CYS A 69 -10.13 5.58 2.56
CA CYS A 69 -10.42 6.14 3.89
C CYS A 69 -11.85 6.70 3.91
N VAL A 70 -12.49 6.67 5.08
CA VAL A 70 -13.89 7.11 5.28
C VAL A 70 -14.07 8.60 4.93
N SER A 71 -13.06 9.42 5.24
CA SER A 71 -13.02 10.85 4.90
C SER A 71 -12.37 11.12 3.53
N GLY A 72 -12.23 10.09 2.70
CA GLY A 72 -11.60 10.13 1.39
C GLY A 72 -10.17 9.60 1.40
N LEU A 73 -9.19 10.51 1.36
CA LEU A 73 -7.87 10.18 0.82
C LEU A 73 -6.76 10.19 1.91
N GLY A 74 -6.72 11.18 2.80
CA GLY A 74 -5.50 11.61 3.50
C GLY A 74 -4.71 10.59 4.37
N ARG A 75 -5.25 9.41 4.72
CA ARG A 75 -4.54 8.41 5.56
C ARG A 75 -4.01 7.22 4.77
N VAL A 76 -4.62 6.96 3.62
CA VAL A 76 -4.28 5.83 2.75
C VAL A 76 -2.81 5.84 2.30
N PRO A 77 -2.22 6.99 1.92
CA PRO A 77 -0.82 7.07 1.52
C PRO A 77 0.14 6.49 2.55
N VAL A 78 -0.16 6.61 3.84
CA VAL A 78 0.70 6.10 4.92
C VAL A 78 0.87 4.58 4.80
N LEU A 79 -0.22 3.83 4.64
CA LEU A 79 -0.15 2.37 4.50
C LEU A 79 0.58 1.96 3.21
N VAL A 80 0.29 2.65 2.11
CA VAL A 80 0.96 2.38 0.82
C VAL A 80 2.46 2.66 0.94
N THR A 81 2.87 3.78 1.55
CA THR A 81 4.28 4.09 1.82
C THR A 81 4.94 3.00 2.66
N LEU A 82 4.31 2.53 3.74
CA LEU A 82 4.87 1.46 4.56
C LEU A 82 5.12 0.19 3.75
N ALA A 83 4.23 -0.17 2.82
CA ALA A 83 4.44 -1.31 1.93
C ALA A 83 5.62 -1.11 0.97
N LEU A 84 5.74 0.09 0.37
CA LEU A 84 6.88 0.44 -0.50
C LEU A 84 8.21 0.38 0.27
N THR A 85 8.23 0.94 1.48
CA THR A 85 9.42 0.96 2.34
C THR A 85 9.82 -0.44 2.77
N GLU A 86 8.87 -1.30 3.15
CA GLU A 86 9.11 -2.71 3.45
C GLU A 86 9.56 -3.52 2.22
N GLY A 87 9.18 -3.08 1.02
CA GLY A 87 9.65 -3.60 -0.27
C GLY A 87 11.07 -3.16 -0.66
N GLY A 88 11.66 -2.24 0.10
CA GLY A 88 13.04 -1.77 -0.04
C GLY A 88 13.22 -0.37 -0.60
N MET A 89 12.14 0.38 -0.81
CA MET A 89 12.23 1.80 -1.16
C MET A 89 12.61 2.63 0.08
N LYS A 90 13.39 3.71 -0.07
CA LYS A 90 13.58 4.65 1.04
C LYS A 90 12.29 5.43 1.27
N TYR A 91 12.02 5.87 2.51
CA TYR A 91 10.75 6.54 2.80
C TYR A 91 10.64 7.87 2.05
N GLU A 92 11.74 8.59 1.84
CA GLU A 92 11.79 9.84 1.07
C GLU A 92 11.36 9.61 -0.38
N ASP A 93 11.93 8.56 -1.00
CA ASP A 93 11.61 8.16 -2.37
C ASP A 93 10.14 7.71 -2.47
N ALA A 94 9.63 6.98 -1.48
CA ALA A 94 8.25 6.53 -1.44
C ALA A 94 7.24 7.68 -1.29
N VAL A 95 7.55 8.67 -0.44
CA VAL A 95 6.75 9.89 -0.29
C VAL A 95 6.74 10.68 -1.59
N GLN A 96 7.90 10.87 -2.24
CA GLN A 96 7.97 11.56 -3.52
C GLN A 96 7.21 10.80 -4.63
N PHE A 97 7.35 9.48 -4.68
CA PHE A 97 6.69 8.63 -5.66
C PHE A 97 5.15 8.74 -5.58
N ILE A 98 4.60 8.72 -4.37
CA ILE A 98 3.16 8.93 -4.17
C ILE A 98 2.78 10.39 -4.44
N GLY A 99 3.60 11.35 -3.99
CA GLY A 99 3.38 12.79 -4.20
C GLY A 99 3.31 13.21 -5.66
N GLN A 100 4.04 12.54 -6.55
CA GLN A 100 3.98 12.77 -8.01
C GLN A 100 2.60 12.41 -8.58
N LYS A 101 1.97 11.35 -8.07
CA LYS A 101 0.65 10.91 -8.53
C LYS A 101 -0.49 11.63 -7.82
N TRP A 102 -0.24 12.09 -6.61
CA TRP A 102 -1.24 12.74 -5.77
C TRP A 102 -0.62 13.87 -4.94
N ARG A 103 -0.82 15.10 -5.42
CA ARG A 103 -0.36 16.31 -4.75
C ARG A 103 -1.04 16.47 -3.39
N GLY A 104 -0.25 16.76 -2.36
CA GLY A 104 -0.75 16.96 -1.00
C GLY A 104 -1.21 15.67 -0.32
N ALA A 105 -0.72 14.50 -0.75
CA ALA A 105 -1.09 13.21 -0.17
C ALA A 105 -0.75 13.06 1.32
N PHE A 106 0.28 13.78 1.81
CA PHE A 106 0.77 13.68 3.18
C PHE A 106 0.67 15.01 3.91
N ASN A 107 0.34 14.96 5.20
CA ASN A 107 0.51 16.06 6.13
C ASN A 107 1.85 15.97 6.89
N SER A 108 2.26 17.07 7.54
CA SER A 108 3.55 17.13 8.25
C SER A 108 3.68 16.09 9.38
N LYS A 109 2.60 15.76 10.09
CA LYS A 109 2.62 14.75 11.16
C LYS A 109 2.88 13.35 10.60
N GLN A 110 2.28 13.02 9.45
CA GLN A 110 2.50 11.75 8.78
C GLN A 110 3.93 11.61 8.27
N LEU A 111 4.50 12.67 7.71
CA LEU A 111 5.91 12.68 7.28
C LEU A 111 6.86 12.39 8.44
N LEU A 112 6.66 13.04 9.59
CA LEU A 112 7.45 12.79 10.81
C LEU A 112 7.31 11.35 11.33
N ASN A 113 6.13 10.74 11.20
CA ASN A 113 5.92 9.35 11.60
C ASN A 113 6.62 8.37 10.64
N LEU A 114 6.58 8.66 9.34
CA LEU A 114 7.24 7.86 8.30
C LEU A 114 8.76 7.93 8.40
N GLU A 115 9.33 9.10 8.72
CA GLU A 115 10.77 9.29 8.95
C GLU A 115 11.29 8.42 10.11
N LYS A 116 10.49 8.26 11.18
CA LYS A 116 10.83 7.44 12.34
C LYS A 116 10.64 5.94 12.11
N TYR A 117 9.93 5.56 11.05
CA TYR A 117 9.62 4.16 10.78
C TYR A 117 10.88 3.38 10.40
N ARG A 118 11.11 2.24 11.06
CA ARG A 118 12.23 1.34 10.75
C ARG A 118 11.70 0.08 10.08
N PRO A 119 11.97 -0.12 8.77
CA PRO A 119 11.44 -1.27 8.06
C PRO A 119 12.06 -2.58 8.55
N LYS A 120 11.23 -3.62 8.60
CA LYS A 120 11.63 -4.99 8.95
C LYS A 120 12.00 -5.83 7.71
N MET A 121 11.85 -5.25 6.51
CA MET A 121 12.14 -5.85 5.21
C MET A 121 11.33 -7.11 4.92
N ARG A 122 10.08 -7.15 5.38
CA ARG A 122 9.19 -8.33 5.29
C ARG A 122 8.62 -8.56 3.89
N LEU A 123 8.69 -7.55 3.01
CA LEU A 123 8.20 -7.56 1.64
C LEU A 123 9.32 -7.57 0.59
N ARG A 124 10.53 -8.03 0.95
CA ARG A 124 11.55 -8.34 -0.05
C ARG A 124 11.13 -9.56 -0.87
N PHE A 125 10.35 -9.32 -1.91
CA PHE A 125 10.16 -10.28 -2.98
C PHE A 125 11.53 -10.52 -3.61
N LYS A 126 11.97 -11.78 -3.66
CA LYS A 126 13.21 -12.16 -4.33
C LYS A 126 13.05 -11.74 -5.79
N ASP A 127 13.93 -10.88 -6.30
CA ASP A 127 13.84 -10.39 -7.68
C ASP A 127 13.74 -11.60 -8.61
N SER A 128 12.59 -11.79 -9.24
CA SER A 128 12.35 -12.82 -10.24
C SER A 128 12.99 -12.39 -11.56
N ILE A 129 14.26 -11.97 -11.54
CA ILE A 129 15.12 -11.87 -12.72
C ILE A 129 15.56 -13.28 -13.19
N GLY A 130 15.17 -14.34 -12.47
CA GLY A 130 15.44 -15.74 -12.80
C GLY A 130 14.24 -16.64 -13.16
N HIS A 131 12.98 -16.18 -13.09
CA HIS A 131 11.84 -17.03 -13.49
C HIS A 131 11.34 -16.67 -14.89
N ARG A 132 12.15 -17.01 -15.89
CA ARG A 132 11.61 -17.49 -17.16
C ARG A 132 11.15 -18.94 -16.92
N ASN A 133 9.86 -19.16 -17.09
CA ASN A 133 9.20 -20.45 -17.38
C ASN A 133 9.19 -21.53 -16.27
N ASN A 134 8.01 -22.15 -16.13
CA ASN A 134 7.64 -23.28 -15.26
C ASN A 134 7.68 -23.00 -13.74
N CYS A 135 6.71 -23.42 -12.93
CA CYS A 135 5.92 -24.63 -13.04
C CYS A 135 4.65 -24.52 -12.16
N CYS A 136 3.50 -24.82 -12.73
CA CYS A 136 2.39 -25.39 -11.97
C CYS A 136 2.78 -26.80 -11.55
N VAL A 137 2.73 -27.11 -10.25
CA VAL A 137 2.78 -28.48 -9.71
C VAL A 137 2.08 -28.41 -8.34
N GLN A 138 1.09 -29.21 -7.97
CA GLN A 138 0.16 -30.15 -8.61
C GLN A 138 -1.07 -30.19 -7.70
#